data_AF-A0A1G2DBJ3-F1
#
_entry.id   AF-A0A1G2DBJ3-F1
#
_cell.length_a   1.000
_cell.length_b   1.000
_cell.length_c   1.000
_cell.angle_alpha   90.00
_cell.angle_beta   90.00
_cell.angle_gamma   90.00
#
_symmetry.space_group_name_H-M   'P 1'
#
loop_
_entity.id
_entity.type
_entity.pdbx_description
1 polymer ?
#
loop_
_entity_poly.entity_id
_entity_poly.type
_entity_poly.pdbx_seq_one_letter_code
_entity_poly.pdbx_strand_id
1 'polypeptide(L)'
;MTQPLTQRDRQLTKRIMRRIYLIWSIRLLLHPTTLKALIAALLIVRSMEYVSYANVFANMPALYNVSAGMQFVKVAMYHTHPMTLVLLSSVAWLAVWAVADMLFRKKEAWL
;
A
#
# COMPACT_ATOMS: atom_id res chain seq x y z
N MET A 1 -18.79 -37.14 16.22
CA MET A 1 -20.24 -36.97 16.02
C MET A 1 -20.60 -35.52 16.34
N THR A 2 -20.93 -34.70 15.34
CA THR A 2 -21.36 -33.30 15.55
C THR A 2 -22.88 -33.27 15.64
N GLN A 3 -23.43 -32.96 16.82
CA GLN A 3 -24.87 -32.75 16.99
C GLN A 3 -25.34 -31.57 16.10
N PRO A 4 -26.48 -31.68 15.40
CA PRO A 4 -26.97 -30.59 14.55
C PRO A 4 -27.34 -29.38 15.41
N LEU A 5 -26.69 -28.24 15.14
CA LEU A 5 -26.90 -26.98 15.87
C LEU A 5 -28.37 -26.53 15.78
N THR A 6 -28.96 -26.24 16.94
CA THR A 6 -30.33 -25.73 17.01
C THR A 6 -30.41 -24.32 16.38
N GLN A 7 -31.61 -23.87 15.97
CA GLN A 7 -31.79 -22.55 15.38
C GLN A 7 -31.30 -21.40 16.29
N ARG A 8 -31.44 -21.56 17.61
CA ARG A 8 -30.94 -20.61 18.61
C ARG A 8 -29.41 -20.53 18.60
N ASP A 9 -28.73 -21.68 18.51
CA ASP A 9 -27.27 -21.75 18.44
C ASP A 9 -26.74 -21.04 17.20
N ARG A 10 -27.40 -21.22 16.03
CA ARG A 10 -27.01 -20.53 14.79
C ARG A 10 -27.10 -19.00 14.91
N GLN A 11 -28.14 -18.49 15.57
CA GLN A 11 -28.29 -17.05 15.79
C GLN A 11 -27.25 -16.48 16.77
N LEU A 12 -26.86 -17.26 17.78
CA LEU A 12 -25.77 -16.92 18.70
C LEU A 12 -24.42 -16.90 17.97
N THR A 13 -24.10 -17.96 17.22
CA THR A 13 -22.87 -18.03 16.42
C THR A 13 -22.77 -16.87 15.43
N LYS A 14 -23.87 -16.51 14.75
CA LYS A 14 -23.88 -15.38 13.81
C LYS A 14 -23.58 -14.04 14.50
N ARG A 15 -24.10 -13.81 15.70
CA ARG A 15 -23.80 -12.60 16.50
C ARG A 15 -22.36 -12.56 16.98
N ILE A 16 -21.83 -13.69 17.44
CA ILE A 16 -20.44 -13.82 17.89
C ILE A 16 -19.48 -13.61 16.71
N MET A 17 -19.74 -14.26 15.58
CA MET A 17 -18.94 -14.12 14.35
C MET A 17 -18.86 -12.67 13.86
N ARG A 18 -19.99 -11.94 13.87
CA ARG A 18 -19.99 -10.51 13.50
C ARG A 18 -19.04 -9.68 14.37
N ARG A 19 -19.00 -9.93 15.68
CA ARG A 19 -18.09 -9.22 16.60
C ARG A 19 -16.64 -9.57 16.34
N ILE A 20 -16.35 -10.85 16.09
CA ILE A 20 -14.99 -11.33 15.76
C ILE A 20 -14.49 -10.67 14.47
N TYR A 21 -15.31 -10.65 13.41
CA TYR A 21 -14.92 -10.00 12.17
C TYR A 21 -14.69 -8.50 12.33
N LEU A 22 -15.49 -7.83 13.16
CA LEU A 22 -15.34 -6.40 13.44
C LEU A 22 -14.02 -6.11 14.19
N ILE A 23 -13.70 -6.91 15.22
CA ILE A 23 -12.43 -6.78 15.95
C ILE A 23 -11.24 -7.11 15.03
N TRP A 24 -11.37 -8.14 14.19
CA TRP A 24 -10.33 -8.53 13.24
C TRP A 24 -10.08 -7.45 12.19
N SER A 25 -11.14 -6.85 11.62
CA SER A 25 -10.99 -5.78 10.64
C SER A 25 -10.39 -4.52 11.25
N ILE A 26 -10.78 -4.14 12.47
CA ILE A 26 -10.15 -3.05 13.22
C ILE A 26 -8.66 -3.34 13.43
N ARG A 27 -8.32 -4.54 13.88
CA ARG A 27 -6.92 -4.93 14.11
C ARG A 27 -6.10 -4.94 12.82
N LEU A 28 -6.70 -5.35 11.71
CA LEU A 28 -6.08 -5.31 10.39
C LEU A 28 -5.86 -3.87 9.92
N LEU A 29 -6.84 -2.98 10.09
CA LEU A 29 -6.73 -1.57 9.70
C LEU A 29 -5.76 -0.77 10.58
N LEU A 30 -5.66 -1.13 11.86
CA LEU A 30 -4.73 -0.50 12.81
C LEU A 30 -3.32 -1.10 12.76
N HIS A 31 -3.07 -2.10 11.91
CA HIS A 31 -1.72 -2.64 11.78
C HIS A 31 -0.79 -1.58 11.15
N PRO A 32 0.42 -1.35 11.71
CA PRO A 32 1.29 -0.27 11.24
C PRO A 32 1.68 -0.39 9.75
N THR A 33 1.74 -1.61 9.20
CA THR A 33 2.02 -1.80 7.76
C THR A 33 0.83 -1.45 6.87
N THR A 34 -0.41 -1.75 7.28
CA THR A 34 -1.60 -1.44 6.49
C THR A 34 -1.86 0.06 6.48
N LEU A 35 -1.59 0.74 7.60
CA LEU A 35 -1.65 2.20 7.67
C LEU A 35 -0.63 2.86 6.74
N LYS A 36 0.62 2.40 6.72
CA LYS A 36 1.65 2.88 5.79
C LYS A 36 1.24 2.66 4.33
N ALA A 37 0.68 1.49 4.01
CA ALA A 37 0.19 1.19 2.66
C ALA A 37 -0.98 2.10 2.26
N LEU A 38 -1.92 2.37 3.17
CA LEU A 38 -3.03 3.31 2.94
C LEU A 38 -2.55 4.74 2.70
N ILE A 39 -1.56 5.21 3.48
CA ILE A 39 -0.97 6.54 3.28
C ILE A 39 -0.29 6.60 1.90
N ALA A 40 0.50 5.59 1.54
CA ALA A 40 1.15 5.54 0.23
C ALA A 40 0.12 5.53 -0.93
N ALA A 41 -0.95 4.74 -0.81
CA ALA A 41 -2.03 4.72 -1.79
C ALA A 41 -2.72 6.08 -1.92
N LEU A 42 -3.00 6.75 -0.80
CA LEU A 42 -3.59 8.09 -0.78
C LEU A 42 -2.69 9.11 -1.48
N LEU A 43 -1.38 9.07 -1.23
CA LEU A 43 -0.42 9.96 -1.88
C LEU A 43 -0.36 9.74 -3.40
N ILE A 44 -0.43 8.49 -3.86
CA ILE A 44 -0.48 8.16 -5.30
C ILE A 44 -1.76 8.71 -5.94
N VAL A 45 -2.91 8.59 -5.27
CA VAL A 45 -4.17 9.17 -5.77
C VAL A 45 -4.07 10.68 -5.84
N ARG A 46 -3.46 11.33 -4.84
CA ARG A 46 -3.25 12.79 -4.86
C ARG A 46 -2.28 13.24 -5.94
N SER A 47 -1.25 12.46 -6.26
CA SER A 47 -0.34 12.82 -7.35
C SER A 47 -0.98 12.71 -8.74
N MET A 48 -2.11 12.00 -8.90
CA MET A 48 -2.88 11.99 -10.15
C MET A 48 -3.42 13.37 -10.54
N GLU A 49 -3.61 14.28 -9.58
CA GLU A 49 -4.00 15.67 -9.87
C GLU A 49 -2.89 16.46 -10.60
N TYR A 50 -1.63 16.03 -10.43
CA TYR A 50 -0.47 16.73 -10.97
C TYR A 50 0.22 15.99 -12.12
N VAL A 51 0.07 14.66 -12.20
CA VAL A 51 0.69 13.82 -13.23
C VAL A 51 -0.28 12.79 -13.79
N SER A 52 -0.36 12.75 -15.12
CA SER A 52 -1.05 11.68 -15.84
C SER A 52 -0.15 10.45 -15.95
N TYR A 53 -0.41 9.43 -15.13
CA TYR A 53 0.31 8.16 -15.19
C TYR A 53 0.14 7.44 -16.54
N ALA A 54 -1.02 7.56 -17.17
CA ALA A 54 -1.26 7.00 -18.50
C ALA A 54 -0.27 7.57 -19.54
N ASN A 55 -0.02 8.89 -19.49
CA ASN A 55 0.95 9.53 -20.36
C ASN A 55 2.38 9.13 -20.01
N VAL A 56 2.72 8.98 -18.73
CA VAL A 56 4.05 8.51 -18.31
C VAL A 56 4.32 7.11 -18.86
N PHE A 57 3.36 6.19 -18.75
CA PHE A 57 3.51 4.83 -19.28
C PHE A 57 3.55 4.78 -20.82
N ALA A 58 2.75 5.60 -21.50
CA ALA A 58 2.74 5.66 -22.95
C ALA A 58 4.06 6.20 -23.54
N ASN A 59 4.74 7.10 -22.82
CA ASN A 59 6.00 7.72 -23.24
C ASN A 59 7.24 7.02 -22.67
N MET A 60 7.06 5.96 -21.88
CA MET A 60 8.18 5.27 -21.24
C MET A 60 8.99 4.49 -22.28
N PRO A 61 10.31 4.71 -22.39
CA PRO A 61 11.16 3.94 -23.28
C PRO A 61 11.24 2.47 -22.84
N ALA A 62 11.58 1.59 -23.77
CA ALA A 62 11.70 0.17 -23.48
C ALA A 62 12.76 -0.10 -22.39
N LEU A 63 12.46 -1.02 -21.47
CA LEU A 63 13.24 -1.27 -20.25
C LEU A 63 14.70 -1.69 -20.52
N TYR A 64 14.98 -2.27 -21.68
CA TYR A 64 16.35 -2.67 -22.06
C TYR A 64 17.23 -1.50 -22.52
N ASN A 65 16.64 -0.35 -22.86
CA ASN A 65 17.39 0.83 -23.27
C ASN A 65 17.65 1.75 -22.07
N VAL A 66 18.71 1.43 -21.32
CA VAL A 66 19.09 2.14 -20.09
C VAL A 66 19.38 3.63 -20.35
N SER A 67 20.01 3.95 -21.49
CA SER A 67 20.34 5.35 -21.84
C SER A 67 19.09 6.19 -22.09
N ALA A 68 18.14 5.67 -22.89
CA ALA A 68 16.86 6.33 -23.12
C ALA A 68 16.04 6.44 -21.82
N GLY A 69 16.05 5.41 -20.98
CA GLY A 69 15.42 5.45 -19.66
C GLY A 69 15.97 6.55 -18.76
N MET A 70 17.28 6.72 -18.72
CA MET A 70 17.91 7.75 -17.89
C MET A 70 17.60 9.17 -18.41
N GLN A 71 17.58 9.37 -19.72
CA GLN A 71 17.15 10.64 -20.32
C GLN A 71 15.67 10.93 -20.04
N PHE A 72 14.81 9.93 -20.14
CA PHE A 72 13.39 10.05 -19.84
C PHE A 72 13.16 10.49 -18.39
N VAL A 73 13.79 9.83 -17.42
CA VAL A 73 13.67 10.20 -15.99
C VAL A 73 14.19 11.62 -15.76
N LYS A 74 15.35 11.96 -16.35
CA LYS A 74 15.93 13.30 -16.22
C LYS A 74 14.96 14.37 -16.75
N VAL A 75 14.47 14.21 -17.98
CA VAL A 75 13.53 15.15 -18.60
C VAL A 75 12.24 15.24 -17.78
N ALA A 76 11.70 14.10 -17.33
CA ALA A 76 10.50 14.06 -16.50
C ALA A 76 10.71 14.85 -15.20
N MET A 77 11.83 14.67 -14.50
CA MET A 77 12.11 15.40 -13.26
C MET A 77 12.19 16.92 -13.45
N TYR A 78 12.82 17.39 -14.53
CA TYR A 78 12.96 18.84 -14.79
C TYR A 78 11.66 19.52 -15.19
N HIS A 79 10.75 18.81 -15.85
CA HIS A 79 9.50 19.38 -16.38
C HIS A 79 8.28 19.08 -15.50
N THR A 80 8.45 18.32 -14.41
CA THR A 80 7.37 17.97 -13.50
C THR A 80 7.17 19.07 -12.45
N HIS A 81 5.90 19.30 -12.07
CA HIS A 81 5.56 20.23 -11.00
C HIS A 81 6.25 19.85 -9.66
N PRO A 82 6.81 20.81 -8.89
CA PRO A 82 7.54 20.51 -7.66
C PRO A 82 6.74 19.70 -6.64
N MET A 83 5.43 19.94 -6.53
CA MET A 83 4.55 19.19 -5.64
C MET A 83 4.53 17.69 -5.95
N THR A 84 4.56 17.31 -7.23
CA THR A 84 4.60 15.90 -7.62
C THR A 84 5.88 15.24 -7.16
N LEU A 85 7.03 15.94 -7.22
CA LEU A 85 8.31 15.41 -6.74
C LEU A 85 8.28 15.18 -5.22
N VAL A 86 7.64 16.07 -4.46
CA VAL A 86 7.43 15.89 -3.01
C VAL A 86 6.53 14.69 -2.73
N LEU A 87 5.42 14.54 -3.46
CA LEU A 87 4.51 13.40 -3.30
C LEU A 87 5.19 12.07 -3.65
N LEU A 88 5.87 11.99 -4.80
CA LEU A 88 6.57 10.79 -5.24
C LEU A 88 7.75 10.42 -4.32
N SER A 89 8.52 11.41 -3.85
CA SER A 89 9.60 11.15 -2.89
C SER A 89 9.05 10.67 -1.54
N SER A 90 7.92 11.20 -1.08
CA SER A 90 7.23 10.72 0.12
C SER A 90 6.77 9.28 -0.02
N VAL A 91 6.21 8.90 -1.18
CA VAL A 91 5.82 7.52 -1.48
C VAL A 91 7.05 6.59 -1.51
N ALA A 92 8.13 7.00 -2.17
CA ALA A 92 9.37 6.22 -2.24
C ALA A 92 9.97 6.01 -0.83
N TRP A 93 9.99 7.06 -0.01
CA TRP A 93 10.46 6.99 1.36
C TRP A 93 9.60 6.04 2.22
N LEU A 94 8.28 6.13 2.11
CA LEU A 94 7.35 5.21 2.80
C LEU A 94 7.55 3.76 2.35
N ALA A 95 7.80 3.52 1.07
CA ALA A 95 8.07 2.18 0.55
C ALA A 95 9.37 1.60 1.13
N VAL A 96 10.46 2.39 1.14
CA VAL A 96 11.73 2.00 1.76
C VAL A 96 11.54 1.73 3.25
N TRP A 97 10.82 2.60 3.96
CA TRP A 97 10.54 2.42 5.38
C TRP A 97 9.67 1.19 5.65
N ALA A 98 8.67 0.91 4.82
CA ALA A 98 7.85 -0.30 4.95
C ALA A 98 8.67 -1.58 4.72
N VAL A 99 9.54 -1.59 3.71
CA VAL A 99 10.45 -2.72 3.44
C VAL A 99 11.45 -2.88 4.58
N ALA A 100 12.04 -1.79 5.07
CA ALA A 100 12.94 -1.80 6.22
C ALA A 100 12.24 -2.38 7.46
N ASP A 101 11.03 -1.92 7.78
CA ASP A 101 10.23 -2.47 8.88
C ASP A 101 9.99 -3.98 8.72
N MET A 102 9.68 -4.45 7.50
CA MET A 102 9.48 -5.87 7.24
C MET A 102 10.76 -6.71 7.41
N LEU A 103 11.92 -6.15 7.06
CA LEU A 103 13.22 -6.80 7.19
C LEU A 103 13.72 -6.80 8.63
N PHE A 104 13.60 -5.67 9.34
CA PHE A 104 14.13 -5.50 10.69
C PHE A 104 13.21 -6.04 11.79
N ARG A 105 11.88 -6.05 11.60
CA ARG A 105 10.94 -6.66 12.59
C ARG A 105 11.10 -8.17 12.73
N LYS A 106 11.71 -8.87 11.76
CA LYS A 106 11.97 -10.31 11.86
C LYS A 106 13.01 -10.69 12.93
N LYS A 107 13.83 -9.73 13.40
CA LYS A 107 14.90 -10.02 14.36
C LYS A 107 14.46 -10.04 15.83
N GLU A 108 13.28 -9.52 16.17
CA GLU A 108 12.83 -9.43 17.58
C GLU A 108 11.93 -10.60 18.04
N ALA A 109 11.71 -11.61 17.19
CA ALA A 109 10.90 -12.79 17.56
C ALA A 109 11.72 -13.96 18.14
N TRP A 110 13.00 -13.74 18.47
CA TRP A 110 13.91 -14.76 19.02
C TRP A 110 14.89 -14.16 20.05
N LEU A 111 14.34 -13.63 21.13
CA LEU A 111 14.96 -13.51 22.46
C LEU A 111 13.87 -13.76 23.50
#